data_AF-A0A6N2TL77-F1
#
_entry.id   AF-A0A6N2TL77-F1
#
_cell.length_a   1.000
_cell.length_b   1.000
_cell.length_c   1.000
_cell.angle_alpha   90.00
_cell.angle_beta   90.00
_cell.angle_gamma   90.00
#
_symmetry.space_group_name_H-M   'P 1'
#
loop_
_entity.id
_entity.type
_entity.pdbx_description
1 polymer ?
#
loop_
_entity_poly.entity_id
_entity_poly.type
_entity_poly.pdbx_seq_one_letter_code
_entity_poly.pdbx_strand_id
1 'polypeptide(L)'
;MILDGLRILKTVPDTEKIREYDREILDWYKQALLSEEAETKEQAAEALFSYYYRREDYEEAEKYLEYFSRTDPVKKIHKALISEKKGDRKTAYKEYEELLFQTGNVTEMALSGMFSLAEKDEDLEMAELFTQKLIRFSELFETGRYHQLTPELSLALMKKDREKTRECMEGLLEAVDEMDAYKNSRLYSHMEFKPLRPEFAEQMKTTLRECFQKDPAYGFMYQDQPLDI
;
A
#
# COMPACT_ATOMS: atom_id res chain seq x y z
N MET A 1 -16.74 -21.89 1.46
CA MET A 1 -16.82 -21.16 2.74
C MET A 1 -18.00 -21.57 3.65
N ILE A 2 -19.26 -21.56 3.19
CA ILE A 2 -20.45 -21.73 4.06
C ILE A 2 -20.50 -23.11 4.76
N LEU A 3 -20.18 -24.20 4.05
CA LEU A 3 -20.28 -25.56 4.59
C LEU A 3 -19.32 -25.82 5.76
N ASP A 4 -18.08 -25.34 5.64
CA ASP A 4 -17.05 -25.53 6.65
C ASP A 4 -17.22 -24.56 7.84
N GLY A 5 -17.63 -23.32 7.57
CA GLY A 5 -17.95 -22.32 8.61
C GLY A 5 -19.14 -22.72 9.49
N LEU A 6 -20.20 -23.29 8.90
CA LEU A 6 -21.37 -23.78 9.65
C LEU A 6 -21.04 -24.94 10.59
N ARG A 7 -20.02 -25.74 10.26
CA ARG A 7 -19.60 -26.88 11.07
C ARG A 7 -18.83 -26.44 12.32
N ILE A 8 -17.93 -25.46 12.16
CA ILE A 8 -17.18 -24.85 13.27
C ILE A 8 -18.13 -24.20 14.27
N LEU A 9 -19.13 -23.47 13.77
CA LEU A 9 -20.15 -22.82 14.60
C LEU A 9 -21.05 -23.82 15.35
N LYS A 10 -21.20 -25.05 14.86
CA LYS A 10 -22.08 -26.07 15.44
C LYS A 10 -21.41 -27.06 16.37
N THR A 11 -20.08 -26.97 16.61
CA THR A 11 -19.33 -27.88 17.50
C THR A 11 -19.67 -29.36 17.28
N VAL A 12 -19.73 -29.76 16.00
CA VAL A 12 -20.12 -31.13 15.65
C VAL A 12 -19.01 -32.09 16.09
N PRO A 13 -19.31 -33.20 16.81
CA PRO A 13 -18.29 -34.13 17.29
C PRO A 13 -17.46 -34.72 16.15
N ASP A 14 -16.15 -34.88 16.33
CA ASP A 14 -15.26 -35.51 15.34
C ASP A 14 -15.54 -37.02 15.25
N THR A 15 -16.40 -37.41 14.33
CA THR A 15 -16.77 -38.81 14.05
C THR A 15 -16.24 -39.25 12.69
N GLU A 16 -16.08 -40.56 12.49
CA GLU A 16 -15.56 -41.12 11.23
C GLU A 16 -16.37 -40.66 10.01
N LYS A 17 -17.70 -40.60 10.13
CA LYS A 17 -18.61 -40.12 9.08
C LYS A 17 -18.35 -38.65 8.70
N ILE A 18 -17.94 -37.82 9.65
CA ILE A 18 -17.62 -36.41 9.39
C ILE A 18 -16.28 -36.28 8.68
N ARG A 19 -15.32 -37.15 9.00
CA ARG A 19 -14.04 -37.23 8.28
C ARG A 19 -14.18 -37.74 6.85
N GLU A 20 -15.19 -38.57 6.57
CA GLU A 20 -15.56 -38.96 5.21
C GLU A 20 -16.09 -37.76 4.41
N TYR A 21 -17.03 -37.00 4.98
CA TYR A 21 -17.53 -35.77 4.33
C TYR A 21 -16.43 -34.73 4.11
N ASP A 22 -15.49 -34.58 5.05
CA ASP A 22 -14.34 -33.70 4.86
C ASP A 22 -13.50 -34.10 3.66
N ARG A 23 -13.24 -35.39 3.49
CA ARG A 23 -12.48 -35.88 2.33
C ARG A 23 -13.19 -35.55 1.03
N GLU A 24 -14.50 -35.78 0.95
CA GLU A 24 -15.30 -35.45 -0.23
C GLU A 24 -15.29 -33.95 -0.55
N ILE A 25 -15.48 -33.09 0.47
CA ILE A 25 -15.46 -31.63 0.31
C ILE A 25 -14.08 -31.14 -0.17
N LEU A 26 -13.01 -31.67 0.41
CA LEU A 26 -11.65 -31.32 0.00
C LEU A 26 -11.35 -31.76 -1.43
N ASP A 27 -11.85 -32.93 -1.84
CA ASP A 27 -11.69 -33.39 -3.21
C ASP A 27 -12.43 -32.48 -4.20
N TRP A 28 -13.63 -31.99 -3.84
CA TRP A 28 -14.31 -30.98 -4.66
C TRP A 28 -13.52 -29.67 -4.76
N TYR A 29 -12.93 -29.19 -3.68
CA TYR A 29 -12.07 -28.01 -3.75
C TYR A 29 -10.81 -28.25 -4.59
N LYS A 30 -10.19 -29.43 -4.49
CA LYS A 30 -9.05 -29.80 -5.35
C LYS A 30 -9.44 -29.87 -6.83
N GLN A 31 -10.64 -30.34 -7.16
CA GLN A 31 -11.14 -30.28 -8.53
C GLN A 31 -11.40 -28.83 -8.98
N ALA A 32 -11.95 -27.98 -8.10
CA ALA A 32 -12.18 -26.57 -8.40
C ALA A 32 -10.87 -25.78 -8.66
N LEU A 33 -9.73 -26.21 -8.10
CA LEU A 33 -8.41 -25.64 -8.43
C LEU A 33 -8.03 -25.82 -9.92
N LEU A 34 -8.62 -26.81 -10.61
CA LEU A 34 -8.39 -27.05 -12.04
C LEU A 34 -9.25 -26.16 -12.94
N SER A 35 -10.11 -25.31 -12.37
CA SER A 35 -10.93 -24.38 -13.14
C SER A 35 -10.08 -23.39 -13.94
N GLU A 36 -10.55 -23.02 -15.13
CA GLU A 36 -9.99 -21.94 -15.93
C GLU A 36 -10.37 -20.56 -15.38
N GLU A 37 -11.42 -20.49 -14.58
CA GLU A 37 -11.88 -19.25 -13.93
C GLU A 37 -11.02 -18.93 -12.71
N ALA A 38 -10.35 -17.77 -12.75
CA ALA A 38 -9.44 -17.32 -11.70
C ALA A 38 -10.12 -17.20 -10.33
N GLU A 39 -11.33 -16.65 -10.30
CA GLU A 39 -12.11 -16.48 -9.05
C GLU A 39 -12.43 -17.84 -8.41
N THR A 40 -12.91 -18.81 -9.20
CA THR A 40 -13.20 -20.17 -8.72
C THR A 40 -11.94 -20.85 -8.15
N LYS A 41 -10.80 -20.68 -8.81
CA LYS A 41 -9.51 -21.21 -8.36
C LYS A 41 -9.05 -20.58 -7.04
N GLU A 42 -9.16 -19.27 -6.92
CA GLU A 42 -8.77 -18.52 -5.72
C GLU A 42 -9.64 -18.89 -4.51
N GLN A 43 -10.97 -18.96 -4.69
CA GLN A 43 -11.90 -19.39 -3.63
C GLN A 43 -11.65 -20.83 -3.18
N ALA A 44 -11.31 -21.72 -4.11
CA ALA A 44 -10.95 -23.10 -3.77
C ALA A 44 -9.63 -23.16 -2.98
N ALA A 45 -8.63 -22.37 -3.38
CA ALA A 45 -7.36 -22.27 -2.68
C ALA A 45 -7.53 -21.69 -1.26
N GLU A 46 -8.37 -20.67 -1.09
CA GLU A 46 -8.70 -20.10 0.22
C GLU A 46 -9.38 -21.13 1.14
N ALA A 47 -10.32 -21.91 0.61
CA ALA A 47 -10.99 -22.95 1.38
C ALA A 47 -10.02 -24.05 1.85
N LEU A 48 -9.14 -24.51 0.95
CA LEU A 48 -8.11 -25.51 1.25
C LEU A 48 -7.10 -24.97 2.26
N PHE A 49 -6.57 -23.77 2.04
CA PHE A 49 -5.69 -23.07 2.99
C PHE A 49 -6.33 -23.05 4.38
N SER A 50 -7.56 -22.55 4.48
CA SER A 50 -8.26 -22.38 5.75
C SER A 50 -8.49 -23.70 6.48
N TYR A 51 -8.78 -24.77 5.74
CA TYR A 51 -8.95 -26.10 6.31
C TYR A 51 -7.66 -26.62 6.96
N TYR A 52 -6.54 -26.60 6.23
CA TYR A 52 -5.27 -27.11 6.72
C TYR A 52 -4.69 -26.21 7.83
N TYR A 53 -4.84 -24.89 7.71
CA TYR A 53 -4.40 -23.93 8.72
C TYR A 53 -5.06 -24.18 10.09
N ARG A 54 -6.38 -24.42 10.12
CA ARG A 54 -7.11 -24.71 11.38
C ARG A 54 -6.73 -26.04 12.01
N ARG A 55 -6.23 -26.99 11.23
CA ARG A 55 -5.72 -28.28 11.70
C ARG A 55 -4.24 -28.22 12.08
N GLU A 56 -3.64 -27.03 12.06
CA GLU A 56 -2.23 -26.79 12.32
C GLU A 56 -1.28 -27.48 11.33
N ASP A 57 -1.80 -27.91 10.18
CA ASP A 57 -1.00 -28.45 9.07
C ASP A 57 -0.53 -27.30 8.18
N TYR A 58 0.42 -26.52 8.72
CA TYR A 58 0.90 -25.30 8.07
C TYR A 58 1.76 -25.57 6.83
N GLU A 59 2.33 -26.76 6.70
CA GLU A 59 3.08 -27.17 5.51
C GLU A 59 2.15 -27.42 4.34
N GLU A 60 1.04 -28.11 4.58
CA GLU A 60 0.02 -28.35 3.56
C GLU A 60 -0.74 -27.06 3.23
N ALA A 61 -1.07 -26.23 4.22
CA ALA A 61 -1.72 -24.94 4.00
C ALA A 61 -0.90 -24.01 3.09
N GLU A 62 0.42 -23.98 3.26
CA GLU A 62 1.32 -23.10 2.49
C GLU A 62 1.32 -23.42 0.99
N LYS A 63 1.12 -24.70 0.60
CA LYS A 63 1.06 -25.11 -0.81
C LYS A 63 -0.02 -24.36 -1.57
N TYR A 64 -1.16 -24.09 -0.93
CA TYR A 64 -2.28 -23.42 -1.59
C TYR A 64 -2.04 -21.93 -1.85
N LEU A 65 -0.99 -21.33 -1.26
CA LEU A 65 -0.61 -19.95 -1.56
C LEU A 65 -0.10 -19.76 -3.00
N GLU A 66 0.30 -20.83 -3.69
CA GLU A 66 0.75 -20.77 -5.09
C GLU A 66 -0.36 -20.36 -6.06
N TYR A 67 -1.63 -20.63 -5.71
CA TYR A 67 -2.80 -20.34 -6.55
C TYR A 67 -3.28 -18.90 -6.47
N PHE A 68 -2.87 -18.16 -5.44
CA PHE A 68 -3.17 -16.74 -5.31
C PHE A 68 -2.27 -15.90 -6.23
N SER A 69 -2.82 -14.84 -6.81
CA SER A 69 -2.04 -13.87 -7.57
C SER A 69 -0.88 -13.33 -6.74
N ARG A 70 0.23 -13.01 -7.41
CA ARG A 70 1.41 -12.43 -6.76
C ARG A 70 1.08 -11.10 -6.06
N THR A 71 0.13 -10.35 -6.59
CA THR A 71 -0.27 -9.04 -6.09
C THR A 71 -1.46 -9.11 -5.12
N ASP A 72 -1.91 -10.30 -4.77
CA ASP A 72 -3.05 -10.48 -3.88
C ASP A 72 -2.68 -10.14 -2.42
N PRO A 73 -3.36 -9.17 -1.79
CA PRO A 73 -3.19 -8.86 -0.37
C PRO A 73 -3.37 -10.07 0.56
N VAL A 74 -4.34 -10.94 0.27
CA VAL A 74 -4.71 -12.09 1.09
C VAL A 74 -3.55 -13.10 1.16
N LYS A 75 -2.82 -13.27 0.06
CA LYS A 75 -1.63 -14.13 0.02
C LYS A 75 -0.57 -13.72 1.05
N LYS A 76 -0.30 -12.42 1.18
CA LYS A 76 0.65 -11.90 2.18
C LYS A 76 0.16 -12.10 3.61
N ILE A 77 -1.12 -11.85 3.86
CA ILE A 77 -1.76 -12.09 5.17
C ILE A 77 -1.61 -13.56 5.56
N HIS A 78 -1.98 -14.49 4.68
CA HIS A 78 -1.87 -15.91 4.92
C HIS A 78 -0.43 -16.38 5.17
N LYS A 79 0.52 -15.87 4.38
CA LYS A 79 1.94 -16.18 4.58
C LYS A 79 2.43 -15.67 5.95
N ALA A 80 2.05 -14.47 6.34
CA ALA A 80 2.38 -13.93 7.66
C ALA A 80 1.82 -14.78 8.80
N LEU A 81 0.56 -15.21 8.69
CA LEU A 81 -0.10 -16.11 9.65
C LEU A 81 0.61 -17.46 9.76
N ILE A 82 1.02 -18.06 8.65
CA ILE A 82 1.79 -19.31 8.65
C ILE A 82 3.17 -19.11 9.30
N SER A 83 3.89 -18.05 8.91
CA SER A 83 5.22 -17.74 9.47
C SER A 83 5.16 -17.55 10.98
N GLU A 84 4.14 -16.85 11.49
CA GLU A 84 3.94 -16.69 12.94
C GLU A 84 3.76 -18.05 13.63
N LYS A 85 2.90 -18.92 13.09
CA LYS A 85 2.63 -20.24 13.67
C LYS A 85 3.83 -21.18 13.63
N LYS A 86 4.68 -21.05 12.60
CA LYS A 86 5.98 -21.75 12.50
C LYS A 86 7.06 -21.14 13.41
N GLY A 87 6.77 -20.05 14.12
CA GLY A 87 7.69 -19.35 15.01
C GLY A 87 8.64 -18.37 14.31
N ASP A 88 8.52 -18.20 12.99
CA ASP A 88 9.29 -17.24 12.20
C ASP A 88 8.61 -15.87 12.21
N ARG A 89 8.70 -15.19 13.36
CA ARG A 89 8.13 -13.86 13.56
C ARG A 89 8.74 -12.81 12.62
N LYS A 90 10.01 -12.95 12.23
CA LYS A 90 10.70 -12.00 11.35
C LYS A 90 10.03 -11.98 9.98
N THR A 91 9.79 -13.15 9.39
CA THR A 91 9.08 -13.24 8.11
C THR A 91 7.63 -12.79 8.24
N ALA A 92 6.95 -13.11 9.35
CA ALA A 92 5.58 -12.66 9.58
C ALA A 92 5.44 -11.13 9.57
N TYR A 93 6.28 -10.42 10.33
CA TYR A 93 6.29 -8.95 10.30
C TYR A 93 6.60 -8.42 8.91
N LYS A 94 7.64 -8.94 8.25
CA LYS A 94 8.03 -8.49 6.91
C LYS A 94 6.89 -8.60 5.90
N GLU A 95 6.10 -9.67 5.91
CA GLU A 95 4.96 -9.82 5.00
C GLU A 95 3.86 -8.79 5.25
N TYR A 96 3.58 -8.45 6.51
CA TYR A 96 2.63 -7.39 6.86
C TYR A 96 3.16 -5.99 6.50
N GLU A 97 4.44 -5.72 6.78
CA GLU A 97 5.08 -4.45 6.43
C GLU A 97 5.09 -4.22 4.92
N GLU A 98 5.45 -5.26 4.13
CA GLU A 98 5.40 -5.19 2.66
C GLU A 98 3.98 -4.97 2.14
N LEU A 99 2.98 -5.58 2.77
CA LEU A 99 1.58 -5.36 2.43
C LEU A 99 1.17 -3.91 2.68
N LEU A 100 1.45 -3.38 3.88
CA LEU A 100 1.14 -1.99 4.24
C LEU A 100 1.82 -1.02 3.27
N PHE A 101 3.11 -1.24 2.95
CA PHE A 101 3.83 -0.38 2.02
C PHE A 101 3.19 -0.38 0.62
N GLN A 102 2.83 -1.56 0.09
CA GLN A 102 2.21 -1.68 -1.24
C GLN A 102 0.81 -1.05 -1.28
N THR A 103 -0.04 -1.39 -0.32
CA THR A 103 -1.40 -0.83 -0.24
C THR A 103 -1.37 0.66 0.05
N GLY A 104 -0.41 1.13 0.85
CA GLY A 104 -0.15 2.54 1.10
C GLY A 104 0.11 3.29 -0.21
N ASN A 105 1.06 2.83 -1.03
CA ASN A 105 1.37 3.46 -2.32
C ASN A 105 0.14 3.56 -3.25
N VAL A 106 -0.67 2.49 -3.34
CA VAL A 106 -1.89 2.50 -4.15
C VAL A 106 -2.93 3.50 -3.58
N THR A 107 -3.02 3.59 -2.26
CA THR A 107 -3.93 4.52 -1.56
C THR A 107 -3.51 5.98 -1.81
N GLU A 108 -2.21 6.28 -1.70
CA GLU A 108 -1.66 7.61 -1.98
C GLU A 108 -1.92 8.02 -3.44
N MET A 109 -1.70 7.10 -4.39
CA MET A 109 -1.98 7.33 -5.81
C MET A 109 -3.46 7.63 -6.06
N ALA A 110 -4.38 6.88 -5.44
CA ALA A 110 -5.81 7.13 -5.58
C ALA A 110 -6.21 8.51 -5.01
N LEU A 111 -5.72 8.85 -3.81
CA LEU A 111 -5.95 10.17 -3.19
C LEU A 111 -5.40 11.31 -4.06
N SER A 112 -4.21 11.13 -4.63
CA SER A 112 -3.58 12.11 -5.53
C SER A 112 -4.36 12.27 -6.83
N GLY A 113 -4.92 11.18 -7.36
CA GLY A 113 -5.82 11.21 -8.51
C GLY A 113 -7.10 11.99 -8.22
N MET A 114 -7.70 11.79 -7.04
CA MET A 114 -8.88 12.54 -6.62
C MET A 114 -8.56 14.04 -6.41
N PHE A 115 -7.41 14.36 -5.83
CA PHE A 115 -6.93 15.76 -5.75
C PHE A 115 -6.81 16.38 -7.15
N SER A 116 -6.20 15.68 -8.12
CA SER A 116 -6.06 16.18 -9.49
C SER A 116 -7.41 16.41 -10.20
N LEU A 117 -8.44 15.63 -9.86
CA LEU A 117 -9.80 15.87 -10.35
C LEU A 117 -10.39 17.15 -9.72
N ALA A 118 -10.27 17.32 -8.40
CA ALA A 118 -10.72 18.54 -7.71
C ALA A 118 -10.02 19.80 -8.25
N GLU A 119 -8.73 19.71 -8.58
CA GLU A 119 -7.98 20.78 -9.23
C GLU A 119 -8.58 21.18 -10.59
N LYS A 120 -8.89 20.21 -11.45
CA LYS A 120 -9.47 20.45 -12.77
C LYS A 120 -10.90 20.97 -12.72
N ASP A 121 -11.64 20.57 -11.70
CA ASP A 121 -13.01 21.01 -11.45
C ASP A 121 -13.05 22.38 -10.71
N GLU A 122 -11.89 22.95 -10.38
CA GLU A 122 -11.73 24.18 -9.58
C GLU A 122 -12.43 24.09 -8.21
N ASP A 123 -12.61 22.87 -7.68
CA ASP A 123 -13.24 22.59 -6.39
C ASP A 123 -12.22 22.74 -5.26
N LEU A 124 -12.11 23.97 -4.76
CA LEU A 124 -11.16 24.31 -3.70
C LEU A 124 -11.43 23.58 -2.39
N GLU A 125 -12.70 23.34 -2.04
CA GLU A 125 -13.07 22.66 -0.79
C GLU A 125 -12.60 21.21 -0.81
N MET A 126 -12.83 20.51 -1.93
CA MET A 126 -12.37 19.14 -2.10
C MET A 126 -10.84 19.06 -2.22
N ALA A 127 -10.20 20.01 -2.90
CA ALA A 127 -8.73 20.08 -2.96
C ALA A 127 -8.11 20.23 -1.56
N GLU A 128 -8.64 21.12 -0.72
CA GLU A 128 -8.21 21.27 0.68
C GLU A 128 -8.39 19.99 1.48
N LEU A 129 -9.54 19.32 1.34
CA LEU A 129 -9.81 18.04 1.99
C LEU A 129 -8.77 17.00 1.59
N PHE A 130 -8.51 16.82 0.29
CA PHE A 130 -7.56 15.82 -0.18
C PHE A 130 -6.12 16.14 0.20
N THR A 131 -5.71 17.41 0.18
CA THR A 131 -4.39 17.82 0.70
C THR A 131 -4.23 17.42 2.16
N GLN A 132 -5.22 17.69 3.02
CA GLN A 132 -5.16 17.27 4.42
C GLN A 132 -5.10 15.74 4.57
N LYS A 133 -5.85 14.99 3.75
CA LYS A 133 -5.81 13.52 3.75
C LYS A 133 -4.43 12.99 3.36
N LEU A 134 -3.79 13.56 2.34
CA LEU A 134 -2.45 13.18 1.89
C LEU A 134 -1.37 13.48 2.94
N ILE A 135 -1.45 14.63 3.62
CA ILE A 135 -0.53 14.97 4.72
C ILE A 135 -0.67 13.97 5.87
N ARG A 136 -1.90 13.69 6.33
CA ARG A 136 -2.16 12.71 7.39
C ARG A 136 -1.77 11.29 6.98
N PHE A 137 -1.96 10.94 5.71
CA PHE A 137 -1.50 9.67 5.16
C PHE A 137 0.02 9.56 5.26
N SER A 138 0.77 10.60 4.87
CA SER A 138 2.23 10.62 4.95
C SER A 138 2.73 10.49 6.40
N GLU A 139 2.05 11.12 7.37
CA GLU A 139 2.34 10.93 8.80
C GLU A 139 2.11 9.48 9.23
N LEU A 140 0.96 8.89 8.87
CA LEU A 140 0.58 7.53 9.26
C LEU A 140 1.51 6.46 8.67
N PHE A 141 1.93 6.64 7.42
CA PHE A 141 2.79 5.70 6.69
C PHE A 141 4.27 6.07 6.75
N GLU A 142 4.62 7.13 7.48
CA GLU A 142 5.99 7.63 7.69
C GLU A 142 6.77 7.84 6.38
N THR A 143 6.12 8.40 5.34
CA THR A 143 6.70 8.52 3.99
C THR A 143 7.68 9.68 3.82
N GLY A 144 7.67 10.64 4.75
CA GLY A 144 8.64 11.74 4.80
C GLY A 144 8.08 13.10 4.35
N ARG A 145 8.82 14.17 4.65
CA ARG A 145 8.38 15.56 4.47
C ARG A 145 8.12 15.93 3.01
N TYR A 146 8.88 15.34 2.08
CA TYR A 146 8.68 15.56 0.64
C TYR A 146 7.24 15.24 0.19
N HIS A 147 6.69 14.13 0.69
CA HIS A 147 5.34 13.68 0.39
C HIS A 147 4.25 14.56 1.03
N GLN A 148 4.56 15.24 2.14
CA GLN A 148 3.64 16.19 2.79
C GLN A 148 3.59 17.51 2.02
N LEU A 149 4.75 18.01 1.59
CA LEU A 149 4.86 19.32 0.94
C LEU A 149 4.34 19.33 -0.50
N THR A 150 4.34 18.18 -1.18
CA THR A 150 3.86 18.08 -2.57
C THR A 150 2.38 18.50 -2.72
N PRO A 151 1.42 17.92 -1.98
CA PRO A 151 0.02 18.35 -2.04
C PRO A 151 -0.23 19.75 -1.44
N GLU A 152 0.61 20.22 -0.52
CA GLU A 152 0.56 21.61 -0.04
C GLU A 152 0.93 22.60 -1.15
N LEU A 153 1.99 22.31 -1.91
CA LEU A 153 2.41 23.13 -3.03
C LEU A 153 1.30 23.23 -4.08
N SER A 154 0.72 22.10 -4.49
CA SER A 154 -0.36 22.08 -5.47
C SER A 154 -1.56 22.92 -5.02
N LEU A 155 -1.97 22.80 -3.75
CA LEU A 155 -3.05 23.62 -3.20
C LEU A 155 -2.70 25.12 -3.16
N ALA A 156 -1.46 25.46 -2.80
CA ALA A 156 -0.99 26.85 -2.81
C ALA A 156 -1.00 27.45 -4.22
N LEU A 157 -0.63 26.67 -5.24
CA LEU A 157 -0.72 27.06 -6.65
C LEU A 157 -2.17 27.34 -7.08
N MET A 158 -3.11 26.47 -6.71
CA MET A 158 -4.54 26.68 -6.98
C MET A 158 -5.04 27.99 -6.36
N LYS A 159 -4.62 28.28 -5.12
CA LYS A 159 -4.97 29.51 -4.40
C LYS A 159 -4.21 30.75 -4.86
N LYS A 160 -3.17 30.58 -5.69
CA LYS A 160 -2.18 31.61 -6.03
C LYS A 160 -1.57 32.26 -4.78
N ASP A 161 -1.36 31.47 -3.73
CA ASP A 161 -0.76 31.92 -2.47
C ASP A 161 0.76 31.97 -2.61
N ARG A 162 1.30 33.18 -2.85
CA ARG A 162 2.73 33.37 -3.13
C ARG A 162 3.63 33.02 -1.95
N GLU A 163 3.19 33.31 -0.72
CA GLU A 163 3.99 33.03 0.47
C GLU A 163 4.06 31.53 0.70
N LYS A 164 2.91 30.85 0.67
CA LYS A 164 2.86 29.40 0.89
C LYS A 164 3.53 28.63 -0.24
N THR A 165 3.36 29.04 -1.50
CA THR A 165 4.06 28.44 -2.64
C THR A 165 5.57 28.53 -2.47
N ARG A 166 6.11 29.68 -2.04
CA ARG A 166 7.56 29.84 -1.79
C ARG A 166 8.05 28.91 -0.68
N GLU A 167 7.35 28.88 0.45
CA GLU A 167 7.67 28.00 1.59
C GLU A 167 7.74 26.53 1.15
N CYS A 168 6.76 26.07 0.36
CA CYS A 168 6.73 24.70 -0.13
C CYS A 168 7.85 24.41 -1.15
N MET A 169 8.19 25.36 -2.03
CA MET A 169 9.28 25.20 -3.00
C MET A 169 10.63 25.00 -2.31
N GLU A 170 10.95 25.86 -1.33
CA GLU A 170 12.17 25.75 -0.52
C GLU A 170 12.19 24.43 0.27
N GLY A 171 11.08 24.13 0.97
CA GLY A 171 10.97 22.91 1.75
C GLY A 171 11.07 21.62 0.92
N LEU A 172 10.57 21.61 -0.32
CA LEU A 172 10.69 20.45 -1.21
C LEU A 172 12.14 20.20 -1.62
N LEU A 173 12.90 21.25 -1.90
CA LEU A 173 14.32 21.14 -2.26
C LEU A 173 15.16 20.59 -1.09
N GLU A 174 14.85 21.01 0.14
CA GLU A 174 15.47 20.49 1.36
C GLU A 174 15.07 19.02 1.62
N ALA A 175 13.80 18.68 1.39
CA ALA A 175 13.27 17.36 1.69
C ALA A 175 13.57 16.29 0.63
N VAL A 176 14.23 16.61 -0.49
CA VAL A 176 14.58 15.63 -1.54
C VAL A 176 15.41 14.46 -0.97
N ASP A 177 16.33 14.75 -0.05
CA ASP A 177 17.18 13.73 0.58
C ASP A 177 16.40 12.83 1.56
N GLU A 178 15.14 13.19 1.86
CA GLU A 178 14.21 12.46 2.73
C GLU A 178 13.11 11.74 1.94
N MET A 179 13.18 11.70 0.60
CA MET A 179 12.20 10.97 -0.23
C MET A 179 12.12 9.47 0.07
N ASP A 180 13.15 8.90 0.70
CA ASP A 180 13.17 7.52 1.15
C ASP A 180 13.11 7.41 2.69
N ALA A 181 12.53 8.41 3.38
CA ALA A 181 12.44 8.47 4.85
C ALA A 181 11.82 7.20 5.47
N TYR A 182 10.88 6.55 4.77
CA TYR A 182 10.28 5.28 5.19
C TYR A 182 11.32 4.17 5.43
N LYS A 183 12.52 4.23 4.84
CA LYS A 183 13.60 3.26 5.11
C LYS A 183 14.10 3.31 6.55
N ASN A 184 13.94 4.46 7.21
CA ASN A 184 14.34 4.70 8.60
C ASN A 184 13.16 4.57 9.57
N SER A 185 11.96 4.29 9.05
CA SER A 185 10.74 4.15 9.83
C SER A 185 10.76 2.90 10.71
N ARG A 186 10.20 3.02 11.92
CA ARG A 186 9.96 1.85 12.78
C ARG A 186 8.82 0.97 12.25
N LEU A 187 7.93 1.52 11.42
CA LEU A 187 6.83 0.80 10.80
C LEU A 187 7.33 -0.30 9.84
N TYR A 188 8.46 -0.10 9.16
CA TYR A 188 9.01 -1.01 8.15
C TYR A 188 10.34 -1.66 8.59
N SER A 189 10.47 -1.95 9.88
CA SER A 189 11.74 -2.39 10.51
C SER A 189 12.30 -3.74 10.02
N HIS A 190 11.48 -4.56 9.37
CA HIS A 190 11.86 -5.88 8.83
C HIS A 190 11.99 -5.88 7.29
N MET A 191 11.72 -4.76 6.64
CA MET A 191 11.94 -4.57 5.21
C MET A 191 13.38 -4.15 4.90
N GLU A 192 13.81 -4.44 3.67
CA GLU A 192 15.10 -3.99 3.14
C GLU A 192 14.84 -3.06 1.95
N PHE A 193 15.27 -1.81 2.08
CA PHE A 193 15.11 -0.80 1.05
C PHE A 193 16.44 -0.52 0.35
N LYS A 194 16.37 -0.21 -0.94
CA LYS A 194 17.53 0.33 -1.66
C LYS A 194 17.69 1.80 -1.28
N PRO A 195 18.89 2.26 -0.91
CA PRO A 195 19.09 3.66 -0.55
C PRO A 195 18.90 4.57 -1.76
N LEU A 196 18.38 5.76 -1.51
CA LEU A 196 18.40 6.86 -2.46
C LEU A 196 19.84 7.15 -2.87
N ARG A 197 20.07 7.21 -4.18
CA ARG A 197 21.39 7.53 -4.72
C ARG A 197 21.60 9.05 -4.67
N PRO A 198 22.74 9.55 -4.15
CA PRO A 198 23.00 10.99 -4.10
C PRO A 198 22.89 11.66 -5.47
N GLU A 199 23.33 10.99 -6.55
CA GLU A 199 23.24 11.54 -7.90
C GLU A 199 21.78 11.72 -8.35
N PHE A 200 20.89 10.85 -7.91
CA PHE A 200 19.46 10.94 -8.20
C PHE A 200 18.81 12.08 -7.40
N ALA A 201 19.17 12.25 -6.13
CA ALA A 201 18.69 13.36 -5.32
C ALA A 201 19.09 14.72 -5.92
N GLU A 202 20.35 14.88 -6.33
CA GLU A 202 20.82 16.12 -6.98
C GLU A 202 20.15 16.36 -8.34
N GLN A 203 19.92 15.29 -9.11
CA GLN A 203 19.14 15.39 -10.35
C GLN A 203 17.71 15.87 -10.06
N MET A 204 17.06 15.34 -9.02
CA MET A 204 15.71 15.73 -8.63
C MET A 204 15.64 17.20 -8.19
N LYS A 205 16.59 17.67 -7.36
CA LYS A 205 16.70 19.09 -6.98
C LYS A 205 16.85 19.99 -8.21
N THR A 206 17.66 19.58 -9.18
CA THR A 206 17.84 20.32 -10.44
C THR A 206 16.53 20.38 -11.22
N THR A 207 15.84 19.25 -11.39
CA THR A 207 14.53 19.20 -12.07
C THR A 207 13.49 20.07 -11.38
N LEU A 208 13.41 20.06 -10.05
CA LEU A 208 12.48 20.91 -9.30
C LEU A 208 12.74 22.39 -9.55
N ARG A 209 14.01 22.84 -9.44
CA ARG A 209 14.36 24.25 -9.75
C ARG A 209 13.99 24.64 -11.16
N GLU A 210 14.25 23.78 -12.14
CA GLU A 210 13.86 24.04 -13.52
C GLU A 210 12.34 24.14 -13.70
N CYS A 211 11.57 23.24 -13.08
CA CYS A 211 10.10 23.28 -13.09
C CYS A 211 9.60 24.59 -12.48
N PHE A 212 10.10 24.95 -11.30
CA PHE A 212 9.74 26.17 -10.58
C PHE A 212 9.94 27.44 -11.42
N GLN A 213 11.01 27.49 -12.22
CA GLN A 213 11.32 28.66 -13.05
C GLN A 213 10.59 28.67 -14.41
N LYS A 214 10.37 27.50 -15.02
CA LYS A 214 9.91 27.40 -16.42
C LYS A 214 8.42 27.09 -16.55
N ASP A 215 7.81 26.45 -15.57
CA ASP A 215 6.42 26.03 -15.66
C ASP A 215 5.48 27.24 -15.51
N PRO A 216 4.57 27.49 -16.47
CA PRO A 216 3.61 28.59 -16.42
C PRO A 216 2.75 28.62 -15.16
N ALA A 217 2.53 27.49 -14.48
CA ALA A 217 1.80 27.42 -13.22
C ALA A 217 2.40 28.33 -12.14
N TYR A 218 3.72 28.55 -12.16
CA TYR A 218 4.43 29.44 -11.23
C TYR A 218 4.54 30.88 -11.73
N GLY A 219 3.98 31.21 -12.90
CA GLY A 219 4.14 32.54 -13.51
C GLY A 219 3.73 33.70 -12.59
N PHE A 220 2.72 33.50 -11.73
CA PHE A 220 2.27 34.49 -10.74
C PHE A 220 3.32 34.81 -9.66
N MET A 221 4.29 33.92 -9.44
CA MET A 221 5.37 34.11 -8.48
C MET A 221 6.34 35.21 -8.92
N TYR A 222 6.50 35.42 -10.23
CA TYR A 222 7.53 36.29 -10.81
C TYR A 222 7.03 37.65 -11.32
N GLN A 223 5.75 37.98 -11.11
CA GLN A 223 5.14 39.20 -11.66
C GLN A 223 5.62 40.51 -10.98
N ASP A 224 6.17 40.45 -9.76
CA ASP A 224 6.56 41.64 -8.98
C ASP A 224 7.97 41.61 -8.36
N GLN A 225 8.61 40.43 -8.27
CA GLN A 225 9.99 40.27 -7.78
C GLN A 225 10.52 38.90 -8.23
N PRO A 226 11.73 38.80 -8.80
CA PRO A 226 12.36 37.52 -9.08
C PRO A 226 12.70 36.82 -7.76
N LEU A 227 12.37 35.54 -7.71
CA LEU A 227 12.63 34.63 -6.60
C LEU A 227 14.00 33.98 -6.79
N ASP A 228 14.87 34.08 -5.78
CA ASP A 228 16.18 33.41 -5.74
C ASP A 228 15.98 32.03 -5.09
N ILE A 229 15.62 31.03 -5.90
CA ILE A 229 15.35 29.63 -5.50
C ILE A 229 16.20 28.68 -6.35
#